data_AF-A0A7J3UYV1-F1
#
_entry.id   AF-A0A7J3UYV1-F1
#
_cell.length_a   1.000
_cell.length_b   1.000
_cell.length_c   1.000
_cell.angle_alpha   90.00
_cell.angle_beta   90.00
_cell.angle_gamma   90.00
#
_symmetry.space_group_name_H-M   'P 1'
#
loop_
_entity.id
_entity.type
_entity.pdbx_description
1 polymer ?
#
loop_
_entity_poly.entity_id
_entity_poly.type
_entity_poly.pdbx_seq_one_letter_code
_entity_poly.pdbx_strand_id
1 'polypeptide(L)'
;MLDDLGPQDVFIKGANAVDPWGNAGVYLGSPSGGTMGMSIGTLLARGVQVVVPVSLEKLVPLPISDIIPEMGNRRFAAAMRMPVGMMQIPGRVVTEMEAVRTLFGCRCMPVGGGGVNGAEGGRCYVLEGDAVSIGEAWKSLLSIKGEPALQVEEESCYECRMSCSHKITPLSY
;
A
#
# COMPACT_ATOMS: atom_id res chain seq x y z
N MET A 1 12.81 17.18 -9.77
CA MET A 1 11.67 16.65 -8.98
C MET A 1 12.14 15.84 -7.79
N LEU A 2 12.94 14.77 -7.94
CA LEU A 2 13.58 14.09 -6.80
C LEU A 2 14.79 14.88 -6.25
N ASP A 3 15.53 15.52 -7.16
CA ASP A 3 16.74 16.29 -6.83
C ASP A 3 16.48 17.59 -6.07
N ASP A 4 15.22 18.03 -5.97
CA ASP A 4 14.83 19.27 -5.31
C ASP A 4 14.28 19.03 -3.90
N LEU A 5 13.98 17.77 -3.54
CA LEU A 5 13.37 17.43 -2.24
C LEU A 5 14.33 17.70 -1.08
N GLY A 6 13.78 18.26 -0.01
CA GLY A 6 14.46 18.52 1.26
C GLY A 6 13.58 18.22 2.49
N PRO A 7 14.03 18.63 3.69
CA PRO A 7 13.39 18.24 4.95
C PRO A 7 12.02 18.88 5.21
N GLN A 8 11.62 19.86 4.40
CA GLN A 8 10.30 20.50 4.48
C GLN A 8 9.29 19.90 3.49
N ASP A 9 9.73 18.98 2.63
CA ASP A 9 8.89 18.32 1.65
C ASP A 9 8.33 17.00 2.20
N VAL A 10 7.18 16.60 1.65
CA VAL A 10 6.52 15.33 1.96
C VAL A 10 6.52 14.44 0.73
N PHE A 11 7.09 13.25 0.86
CA PHE A 11 7.03 12.18 -0.12
C PHE A 11 5.92 11.19 0.27
N ILE A 12 4.89 11.09 -0.56
CA ILE A 12 3.75 10.19 -0.33
C ILE A 12 3.88 8.97 -1.23
N LYS A 13 3.87 7.77 -0.64
CA LYS A 13 3.93 6.52 -1.40
C LYS A 13 3.14 5.41 -0.73
N GLY A 14 2.23 4.79 -1.47
CA GLY A 14 1.50 3.62 -0.97
C GLY A 14 2.34 2.35 -0.89
N ALA A 15 1.84 1.35 -0.16
CA ALA A 15 2.49 0.06 0.06
C ALA A 15 1.67 -1.12 -0.45
N ASN A 16 2.29 -2.30 -0.47
CA ASN A 16 1.67 -3.58 -0.84
C ASN A 16 1.35 -4.46 0.38
N ALA A 17 1.97 -4.18 1.52
CA ALA A 17 1.75 -4.86 2.79
C ALA A 17 1.84 -3.86 3.94
N VAL A 18 1.06 -4.10 4.99
CA VAL A 18 1.17 -3.41 6.29
C VAL A 18 1.08 -4.45 7.40
N ASP A 19 1.86 -4.29 8.46
CA ASP A 19 1.79 -5.18 9.62
C ASP A 19 1.11 -4.52 10.84
N PRO A 20 0.71 -5.30 11.85
CA PRO A 20 0.15 -4.77 13.10
C PRO A 20 1.09 -3.87 13.92
N TRP A 21 2.39 -3.83 13.60
CA TRP A 21 3.40 -3.04 14.31
C TRP A 21 3.64 -1.67 13.68
N GLY A 22 2.89 -1.32 12.64
CA GLY A 22 2.98 -0.02 11.98
C GLY A 22 4.11 0.05 10.96
N ASN A 23 4.56 -1.08 10.41
CA ASN A 23 5.49 -1.13 9.30
C ASN A 23 4.77 -1.42 7.98
N ALA A 24 5.30 -0.89 6.89
CA ALA A 24 4.74 -1.10 5.56
C ALA A 24 5.81 -1.59 4.58
N GLY A 25 5.45 -2.57 3.77
CA GLY A 25 6.30 -3.19 2.76
C GLY A 25 5.82 -2.89 1.34
N VAL A 26 6.76 -2.61 0.44
CA VAL A 26 6.48 -2.41 -1.00
C VAL A 26 7.22 -3.45 -1.83
N TYR A 27 6.55 -3.96 -2.85
CA TYR A 27 7.17 -4.93 -3.75
C TYR A 27 8.22 -4.27 -4.65
N LEU A 28 9.30 -5.01 -4.86
CA LEU A 28 10.41 -4.65 -5.75
C LEU A 28 10.41 -5.61 -6.96
N GLY A 29 9.74 -5.21 -8.04
CA GLY A 29 9.73 -5.98 -9.28
C GLY A 29 11.05 -5.85 -10.07
N SER A 30 11.52 -4.62 -10.25
CA SER A 30 12.78 -4.36 -10.98
C SER A 30 13.99 -4.93 -10.22
N PRO A 31 14.98 -5.52 -10.94
CA PRO A 31 16.27 -5.91 -10.38
C PRO A 31 17.03 -4.80 -9.64
N SER A 32 16.74 -3.53 -9.93
CA SER A 32 17.33 -2.36 -9.27
C SER A 32 16.47 -1.76 -8.16
N GLY A 33 15.37 -2.42 -7.77
CA GLY A 33 14.43 -1.93 -6.75
C GLY A 33 13.41 -0.92 -7.27
N GLY A 34 13.44 -0.58 -8.57
CA GLY A 34 12.46 0.31 -9.20
C GLY A 34 12.48 1.72 -8.62
N THR A 35 11.34 2.41 -8.64
CA THR A 35 11.24 3.79 -8.17
C THR A 35 11.73 3.97 -6.73
N MET A 36 11.39 3.03 -5.84
CA MET A 36 11.84 3.09 -4.45
C MET A 36 13.33 2.84 -4.29
N GLY A 37 13.90 1.89 -5.03
CA GLY A 37 15.35 1.70 -5.06
C GLY A 37 16.11 2.95 -5.51
N MET A 38 15.54 3.70 -6.47
CA MET A 38 16.13 4.95 -6.99
C MET A 38 15.92 6.16 -6.07
N SER A 39 14.82 6.21 -5.32
CA SER A 39 14.48 7.38 -4.49
C SER A 39 14.98 7.28 -3.05
N ILE A 40 15.06 6.07 -2.48
CA ILE A 40 15.17 5.91 -1.03
C ILE A 40 16.43 6.54 -0.43
N GLY A 41 17.57 6.41 -1.12
CA GLY A 41 18.83 7.00 -0.69
C GLY A 41 18.72 8.53 -0.60
N THR A 42 18.13 9.16 -1.62
CA THR A 42 17.90 10.61 -1.66
C THR A 42 16.96 11.06 -0.55
N LEU A 43 15.83 10.35 -0.35
CA LEU A 43 14.85 10.71 0.68
C LEU A 43 15.47 10.66 2.08
N LEU A 44 16.18 9.58 2.40
CA LEU A 44 16.81 9.39 3.70
C LEU A 44 17.98 10.33 3.93
N ALA A 45 18.85 10.50 2.93
CA ALA A 45 20.03 11.37 3.05
C ALA A 45 19.66 12.84 3.29
N ARG A 46 18.49 13.27 2.80
CA ARG A 46 18.04 14.66 2.87
C ARG A 46 17.01 14.91 3.99
N GLY A 47 16.64 13.87 4.73
CA GLY A 47 15.66 13.97 5.81
C GLY A 47 14.24 14.31 5.33
N VAL A 48 13.87 13.87 4.12
CA VAL A 48 12.54 14.10 3.55
C VAL A 48 11.50 13.34 4.38
N GLN A 49 10.37 13.98 4.68
CA GLN A 49 9.28 13.31 5.39
C GLN A 49 8.57 12.31 4.48
N VAL A 50 8.49 11.06 4.90
CA VAL A 50 7.80 10.02 4.13
C VAL A 50 6.49 9.64 4.83
N VAL A 51 5.38 9.70 4.08
CA VAL A 51 4.06 9.24 4.52
C VAL A 51 3.61 8.08 3.65
N VAL A 52 3.20 7.00 4.31
CA VAL A 52 2.85 5.73 3.67
C VAL A 52 1.37 5.45 3.88
N PRO A 53 0.47 6.02 3.05
CA PRO A 53 -0.94 5.65 3.09
C PRO A 53 -1.09 4.21 2.61
N VAL A 54 -1.70 3.36 3.41
CA VAL A 54 -1.90 1.95 3.09
C VAL A 54 -3.20 1.49 3.72
N SER A 55 -4.05 0.81 2.95
CA SER A 55 -5.28 0.28 3.49
C SER A 55 -5.00 -0.96 4.35
N LEU A 56 -5.91 -1.26 5.27
CA LEU A 56 -5.86 -2.50 6.03
C LEU A 56 -6.18 -3.74 5.18
N GLU A 57 -6.71 -3.60 3.97
CA GLU A 57 -6.88 -4.72 3.02
C GLU A 57 -5.58 -5.51 2.77
N LYS A 58 -4.43 -4.84 2.89
CA LYS A 58 -3.06 -5.33 2.72
C LYS A 58 -2.41 -5.77 4.04
N LEU A 59 -3.19 -5.90 5.12
CA LEU A 59 -2.68 -6.35 6.40
C LEU A 59 -2.11 -7.77 6.27
N VAL A 60 -0.84 -7.94 6.64
CA VAL A 60 -0.17 -9.22 6.77
C VAL A 60 0.02 -9.55 8.26
N PRO A 61 -0.23 -10.79 8.71
CA PRO A 61 -0.21 -11.14 10.13
C PRO A 61 1.21 -11.45 10.66
N LEU A 62 2.25 -10.94 10.00
CA LEU A 62 3.66 -11.16 10.36
C LEU A 62 4.41 -9.82 10.30
N PRO A 63 5.46 -9.64 11.13
CA PRO A 63 6.30 -8.45 11.03
C PRO A 63 6.89 -8.30 9.63
N ILE A 64 6.87 -7.10 9.07
CA ILE A 64 7.49 -6.82 7.76
C ILE A 64 8.99 -7.17 7.79
N SER A 65 9.66 -6.96 8.93
CA SER A 65 11.06 -7.33 9.14
C SER A 65 11.35 -8.81 8.91
N ASP A 66 10.37 -9.67 9.20
CA ASP A 66 10.51 -11.13 9.12
C ASP A 66 10.18 -11.61 7.69
N ILE A 67 9.30 -10.88 6.99
CA ILE A 67 8.93 -11.20 5.60
C ILE A 67 10.06 -10.85 4.63
N ILE A 68 10.70 -9.69 4.78
CA ILE A 68 11.73 -9.19 3.86
C ILE A 68 12.85 -10.21 3.53
N PRO A 69 13.51 -10.87 4.51
CA PRO A 69 14.59 -11.82 4.22
C PRO A 69 14.13 -13.07 3.46
N GLU A 70 12.83 -13.38 3.48
CA GLU A 70 12.26 -14.49 2.72
C GLU A 70 11.90 -14.14 1.28
N MET A 71 12.01 -12.87 0.92
CA MET A 71 11.67 -12.37 -0.42
C MET A 71 12.90 -12.05 -1.27
N GLY A 72 12.68 -11.94 -2.58
CA GLY A 72 13.70 -11.59 -3.54
C GLY A 72 13.33 -12.08 -4.94
N ASN A 73 13.44 -11.21 -5.94
CA ASN A 73 13.03 -11.56 -7.31
C ASN A 73 13.89 -12.65 -7.99
N ARG A 74 14.93 -13.17 -7.30
CA ARG A 74 15.75 -14.32 -7.70
C ARG A 74 15.80 -15.45 -6.66
N ARG A 75 15.05 -15.35 -5.56
CA ARG A 75 15.10 -16.29 -4.43
C ARG A 75 14.13 -17.46 -4.60
N PHE A 76 12.98 -17.23 -5.24
CA PHE A 76 11.90 -18.22 -5.30
C PHE A 76 12.19 -19.34 -6.29
N ALA A 77 11.83 -20.57 -5.92
CA ALA A 77 11.80 -21.71 -6.85
C ALA A 77 10.64 -21.60 -7.86
N ALA A 78 9.51 -21.04 -7.44
CA ALA A 78 8.34 -20.80 -8.29
C ALA A 78 7.52 -19.62 -7.75
N ALA A 79 6.81 -18.94 -8.65
CA ALA A 79 5.86 -17.88 -8.33
C ALA A 79 4.72 -17.90 -9.36
N MET A 80 3.47 -17.63 -8.92
CA MET A 80 2.30 -17.60 -9.80
C MET A 80 2.37 -16.51 -10.88
N ARG A 81 3.09 -15.42 -10.60
CA ARG A 81 3.39 -14.33 -11.54
C ARG A 81 4.85 -13.88 -11.36
N MET A 82 5.12 -12.61 -11.59
CA MET A 82 6.45 -12.02 -11.44
C MET A 82 6.97 -12.23 -10.00
N PRO A 83 8.15 -12.87 -9.82
CA PRO A 83 8.80 -12.91 -8.52
C PRO A 83 9.26 -11.50 -8.12
N VAL A 84 9.07 -11.12 -6.86
CA VAL A 84 9.37 -9.78 -6.35
C VAL A 84 10.21 -9.82 -5.08
N GLY A 85 11.08 -8.82 -4.90
CA GLY A 85 11.61 -8.51 -3.57
C GLY A 85 10.61 -7.69 -2.75
N MET A 86 11.01 -7.34 -1.53
CA MET A 86 10.29 -6.37 -0.71
C MET A 86 11.29 -5.42 -0.04
N MET A 87 10.87 -4.17 0.11
CA MET A 87 11.54 -3.17 0.94
C MET A 87 10.55 -2.66 1.97
N GLN A 88 10.98 -2.53 3.23
CA GLN A 88 10.25 -1.74 4.21
C GLN A 88 10.37 -0.27 3.82
N ILE A 89 9.25 0.42 3.64
CA ILE A 89 9.27 1.86 3.39
C ILE A 89 9.50 2.55 4.74
N PRO A 90 10.60 3.30 4.93
CA PRO A 90 10.79 4.09 6.13
C PRO A 90 9.90 5.33 6.05
N GLY A 91 9.09 5.54 7.08
CA GLY A 91 8.15 6.67 7.12
C GLY A 91 6.99 6.43 8.06
N ARG A 92 6.09 7.41 8.13
CA ARG A 92 4.86 7.32 8.92
C ARG A 92 3.81 6.55 8.11
N VAL A 93 3.48 5.35 8.57
CA VAL A 93 2.34 4.59 8.05
C VAL A 93 1.03 5.25 8.48
N VAL A 94 0.09 5.36 7.54
CA VAL A 94 -1.25 5.91 7.76
C VAL A 94 -2.26 4.93 7.18
N THR A 95 -2.92 4.15 8.03
CA THR A 95 -4.09 3.35 7.65
C THR A 95 -5.37 4.16 7.77
N GLU A 96 -6.50 3.57 7.41
CA GLU A 96 -7.81 4.19 7.61
C GLU A 96 -8.07 4.52 9.08
N MET A 97 -7.50 3.73 10.02
CA MET A 97 -7.61 4.03 11.45
C MET A 97 -6.89 5.33 11.81
N GLU A 98 -5.64 5.49 11.36
CA GLU A 98 -4.87 6.71 11.60
C GLU A 98 -5.50 7.90 10.87
N ALA A 99 -6.01 7.71 9.66
CA ALA A 99 -6.64 8.76 8.88
C ALA A 99 -7.90 9.29 9.57
N VAL A 100 -8.81 8.41 9.98
CA VAL A 100 -10.04 8.79 10.69
C VAL A 100 -9.72 9.50 12.01
N ARG A 101 -8.77 8.97 12.78
CA ARG A 101 -8.33 9.60 14.04
C ARG A 101 -7.72 10.97 13.80
N THR A 102 -6.88 11.12 12.78
CA THR A 102 -6.16 12.37 12.50
C THR A 102 -7.09 13.45 11.95
N LEU A 103 -8.04 13.09 11.08
CA LEU A 103 -8.90 14.05 10.40
C LEU A 103 -10.13 14.45 11.21
N PHE A 104 -10.69 13.53 12.01
CA PHE A 104 -11.99 13.74 12.68
C PHE A 104 -11.93 13.58 14.20
N GLY A 105 -10.80 13.13 14.76
CA GLY A 105 -10.68 12.85 16.19
C GLY A 105 -11.40 11.57 16.65
N CYS A 106 -11.99 10.81 15.74
CA CYS A 106 -12.73 9.59 16.07
C CYS A 106 -11.80 8.40 16.33
N ARG A 107 -12.13 7.58 17.33
CA ARG A 107 -11.60 6.22 17.43
C ARG A 107 -12.17 5.41 16.26
N CYS A 108 -11.32 4.66 15.57
CA CYS A 108 -11.70 3.83 14.43
C CYS A 108 -11.16 2.41 14.66
N MET A 109 -12.04 1.42 14.56
CA MET A 109 -11.73 0.02 14.82
C MET A 109 -12.20 -0.85 13.66
N PRO A 110 -11.31 -1.55 12.95
CA PRO A 110 -11.70 -2.53 11.94
C PRO A 110 -12.38 -3.73 12.62
N VAL A 111 -13.54 -4.13 12.11
CA VAL A 111 -14.34 -5.23 12.67
C VAL A 111 -14.67 -6.32 11.64
N GLY A 112 -14.38 -6.07 10.37
CA GLY A 112 -14.59 -7.03 9.30
C GLY A 112 -13.86 -6.63 8.02
N GLY A 113 -13.72 -7.58 7.10
CA GLY A 113 -13.15 -7.33 5.79
C GLY A 113 -13.51 -8.41 4.77
N GLY A 114 -13.22 -8.11 3.52
CA GLY A 114 -13.64 -8.93 2.38
C GLY A 114 -14.98 -8.47 1.79
N GLY A 115 -15.40 -9.16 0.74
CA GLY A 115 -16.56 -8.83 -0.07
C GLY A 115 -16.47 -9.51 -1.42
N VAL A 116 -17.55 -9.47 -2.17
CA VAL A 116 -17.67 -9.99 -3.55
C VAL A 116 -18.54 -9.04 -4.36
N ASN A 117 -18.52 -9.17 -5.69
CA ASN A 117 -19.33 -8.36 -6.61
C ASN A 117 -18.99 -6.86 -6.54
N GLY A 118 -17.69 -6.53 -6.57
CA GLY A 118 -17.19 -5.15 -6.52
C GLY A 118 -16.89 -4.63 -5.12
N ALA A 119 -16.97 -5.49 -4.10
CA ALA A 119 -16.59 -5.18 -2.71
C ALA A 119 -15.30 -5.89 -2.27
N GLU A 120 -14.54 -6.46 -3.20
CA GLU A 120 -13.28 -7.15 -2.94
C GLU A 120 -12.28 -6.22 -2.23
N GLY A 121 -11.62 -6.72 -1.18
CA GLY A 121 -10.71 -5.90 -0.37
C GLY A 121 -11.40 -4.90 0.56
N GLY A 122 -12.74 -4.86 0.60
CA GLY A 122 -13.48 -3.98 1.50
C GLY A 122 -13.19 -4.21 2.99
N ARG A 123 -13.40 -3.17 3.79
CA ARG A 123 -13.26 -3.18 5.26
C ARG A 123 -14.48 -2.57 5.93
N CYS A 124 -14.86 -3.13 7.08
CA CYS A 124 -15.94 -2.63 7.93
C CYS A 124 -15.34 -2.09 9.22
N TYR A 125 -15.81 -0.93 9.67
CA TYR A 125 -15.26 -0.19 10.80
C TYR A 125 -16.35 0.20 11.80
N VAL A 126 -16.00 0.19 13.08
CA VAL A 126 -16.74 0.87 14.15
C VAL A 126 -16.03 2.19 14.43
N LEU A 127 -16.77 3.29 14.35
CA LEU A 127 -16.30 4.62 14.70
C LEU A 127 -16.94 5.07 16.03
N GLU A 128 -16.15 5.70 16.88
CA GLU A 128 -16.59 6.23 18.17
C GLU A 128 -15.99 7.64 18.38
N GLY A 129 -16.83 8.58 18.78
CA GLY A 129 -16.51 9.99 18.95
C GLY A 129 -17.76 10.77 19.37
N ASP A 130 -17.64 12.08 19.57
CA ASP A 130 -18.81 12.93 19.80
C ASP A 130 -19.66 13.08 18.52
N ALA A 131 -20.89 13.57 18.69
CA ALA A 131 -21.87 13.64 17.61
C ALA A 131 -21.41 14.53 16.43
N VAL A 132 -20.62 15.58 16.71
CA VAL A 132 -20.11 16.48 15.66
C VAL A 132 -19.03 15.74 14.86
N SER A 133 -18.02 15.18 15.54
CA SER A 133 -16.96 14.40 14.91
C SER A 133 -17.48 13.22 14.09
N ILE A 134 -18.47 12.47 14.61
CA ILE A 134 -19.10 11.37 13.88
C ILE A 134 -19.86 11.89 12.64
N GLY A 135 -20.59 13.00 12.76
CA GLY A 135 -21.31 13.60 11.65
C GLY A 135 -20.38 14.06 10.53
N GLU A 136 -19.25 14.70 10.88
CA GLU A 136 -18.22 15.12 9.93
C GLU A 136 -17.55 13.93 9.24
N ALA A 137 -17.09 12.94 10.02
CA ALA A 137 -16.50 11.72 9.49
C ALA A 137 -17.45 11.00 8.52
N TRP A 138 -18.72 10.84 8.91
CA TRP A 138 -19.73 10.17 8.09
C TRP A 138 -19.96 10.89 6.76
N LYS A 139 -20.10 12.22 6.79
CA LYS A 139 -20.28 13.03 5.57
C LYS A 139 -19.08 12.89 4.63
N SER A 140 -17.86 12.99 5.15
CA SER A 140 -16.64 12.86 4.35
C SER A 140 -16.48 11.46 3.76
N LEU A 141 -16.68 10.41 4.56
CA LEU A 141 -16.57 9.02 4.10
C LEU A 141 -17.63 8.67 3.04
N LEU A 142 -18.83 9.24 3.13
CA LEU A 142 -19.84 9.08 2.07
C LEU A 142 -19.44 9.80 0.78
N SER A 143 -18.79 10.96 0.85
CA SER A 143 -18.39 11.70 -0.36
C SER A 143 -17.34 11.00 -1.21
N ILE A 144 -16.51 10.15 -0.61
CA ILE A 144 -15.50 9.33 -1.31
C ILE A 144 -16.04 7.96 -1.73
N LYS A 145 -17.21 7.55 -1.21
CA LYS A 145 -17.77 6.24 -1.53
C LYS A 145 -18.28 6.23 -2.97
N GLY A 146 -17.82 5.25 -3.75
CA GLY A 146 -18.18 5.13 -5.17
C GLY A 146 -17.25 5.90 -6.10
N GLU A 147 -16.07 6.32 -5.62
CA GLU A 147 -14.99 6.76 -6.51
C GLU A 147 -14.74 5.72 -7.63
N PRO A 148 -14.49 6.17 -8.87
CA PRO A 148 -14.21 5.27 -9.98
C PRO A 148 -13.02 4.36 -9.68
N ALA A 149 -13.12 3.10 -10.11
CA ALA A 149 -12.00 2.17 -10.02
C ALA A 149 -10.77 2.73 -10.75
N LEU A 150 -9.59 2.55 -10.15
CA LEU A 150 -8.32 2.92 -10.76
C LEU A 150 -8.17 2.18 -12.09
N GLN A 151 -7.95 2.93 -13.16
CA GLN A 151 -7.57 2.37 -14.45
C GLN A 151 -6.07 2.10 -14.40
N VAL A 152 -5.67 0.85 -14.63
CA VAL A 152 -4.27 0.43 -14.62
C VAL A 152 -3.92 0.01 -16.04
N GLU A 153 -2.80 0.50 -16.56
CA GLU A 153 -2.28 0.00 -17.83
C GLU A 153 -1.74 -1.42 -17.60
N GLU A 154 -2.30 -2.39 -18.32
CA GLU A 154 -1.86 -3.77 -18.26
C GLU A 154 -0.98 -4.09 -19.48
N GLU A 155 0.21 -4.63 -19.22
CA GLU A 155 1.04 -5.20 -20.28
C GLU A 155 0.65 -6.66 -20.51
N SER A 156 0.57 -7.07 -21.77
CA SER A 156 0.35 -8.47 -22.14
C SER A 156 1.47 -9.36 -21.59
N CYS A 157 1.14 -10.47 -20.92
CA CYS A 157 2.12 -11.46 -20.47
C CYS A 157 2.96 -12.06 -21.63
N TYR A 158 2.50 -11.92 -22.87
CA TYR A 158 3.21 -12.38 -24.06
C TYR A 158 4.26 -11.38 -24.55
N GLU A 159 3.99 -10.09 -24.40
CA GLU A 159 4.86 -8.98 -24.79
C GLU A 159 5.79 -8.56 -23.63
N CYS A 160 5.38 -8.87 -22.41
CA CYS A 160 6.11 -8.59 -21.19
C CYS A 160 7.48 -9.29 -21.21
N ARG A 161 8.52 -8.49 -20.94
CA ARG A 161 9.92 -8.94 -20.91
C ARG A 161 10.27 -9.72 -19.63
N MET A 162 9.31 -9.91 -18.73
CA MET A 162 9.52 -10.65 -17.48
C MET A 162 9.46 -12.15 -17.72
N SER A 163 10.47 -12.87 -17.24
CA SER A 163 10.61 -14.32 -17.34
C SER A 163 9.80 -15.06 -16.27
N CYS A 164 8.48 -14.87 -16.25
CA CYS A 164 7.58 -15.57 -15.32
C CYS A 164 7.43 -17.05 -15.71
N SER A 165 7.36 -17.93 -14.71
CA SER A 165 7.20 -19.38 -14.93
C SER A 165 5.86 -19.77 -15.58
N HIS A 166 4.84 -18.91 -15.43
CA HIS A 166 3.51 -19.11 -16.02
C HIS A 166 3.07 -17.83 -16.75
N LYS A 167 2.87 -17.92 -18.06
CA LYS A 167 2.27 -16.84 -18.87
C LYS A 167 0.77 -17.07 -18.94
N ILE A 168 -0.03 -16.10 -18.47
CA ILE A 168 -1.50 -16.21 -18.43
C ILE A 168 -2.08 -15.33 -19.53
N THR A 169 -3.09 -15.83 -20.25
CA THR A 169 -3.93 -15.04 -21.15
C THR A 169 -4.78 -14.06 -20.31
N PRO A 170 -5.04 -12.81 -20.73
CA PRO A 170 -5.91 -11.92 -19.98
C PRO A 170 -7.23 -12.64 -19.67
N LEU A 171 -7.64 -12.68 -18.41
CA LEU A 171 -8.97 -13.16 -18.07
C LEU A 171 -9.95 -12.17 -18.72
N SER A 172 -10.76 -12.67 -19.66
CA SER A 172 -11.87 -11.91 -20.23
C SER A 172 -12.89 -11.68 -19.12
N TYR A 173 -12.76 -10.55 -18.43
CA TYR A 173 -13.81 -10.01 -17.57
C TYR A 173 -14.68 -9.06 -18.39
#